data_AF-A0A3D0JSE3-F1
#
_entry.id   AF-A0A3D0JSE3-F1
#
_cell.length_a   1.000
_cell.length_b   1.000
_cell.length_c   1.000
_cell.angle_alpha   90.00
_cell.angle_beta   90.00
_cell.angle_gamma   90.00
#
_symmetry.space_group_name_H-M   'P 1'
#
loop_
_entity.id
_entity.type
_entity.pdbx_description
1 polymer ?
#
loop_
_entity_poly.entity_id
_entity_poly.type
_entity_poly.pdbx_seq_one_letter_code
_entity_poly.pdbx_strand_id
1 'polypeptide(L)'
;ITAEALAEEMPGQFDVVTCLEMLEHVPDPSSVIRACHKLVKPGGQVFFSTINRNPKAYLFAVIGAEYILRLLPRGTHDFKKFIRPSELGAWSRAAGLEVKDIIGLTYNPLTKHYKLEADVDVNYMIQTLRKE
;
A
#
# COMPACT_ATOMS: atom_id res chain seq x y z
N ILE A 1 -11.96 11.56 10.95
CA ILE A 1 -10.67 11.90 11.59
C ILE A 1 -9.56 11.43 10.67
N THR A 2 -8.47 12.18 10.51
CA THR A 2 -7.32 11.74 9.70
C THR A 2 -6.43 10.80 10.52
N ALA A 3 -5.58 10.02 9.85
CA ALA A 3 -4.61 9.17 10.55
C ALA A 3 -3.66 10.00 11.42
N GLU A 4 -3.27 11.18 10.93
CA GLU A 4 -2.43 12.13 11.64
C GLU A 4 -3.07 12.64 12.93
N ALA A 5 -4.34 13.05 12.86
CA ALA A 5 -5.07 13.52 14.05
C ALA A 5 -5.23 12.39 15.07
N LEU A 6 -5.59 11.18 14.62
CA LEU A 6 -5.68 10.01 15.49
C LEU A 6 -4.32 9.67 16.13
N ALA A 7 -3.22 9.85 15.39
CA ALA A 7 -1.87 9.59 15.88
C ALA A 7 -1.47 10.55 17.01
N GLU A 8 -1.98 11.79 17.02
CA GLU A 8 -1.81 12.73 18.13
C GLU A 8 -2.63 12.32 19.36
N GLU A 9 -3.85 11.83 19.16
CA GLU A 9 -4.76 11.45 20.25
C GLU A 9 -4.40 10.10 20.89
N MET A 10 -3.91 9.14 20.10
CA MET A 10 -3.73 7.74 20.50
C MET A 10 -2.35 7.16 20.10
N PRO A 11 -1.23 7.78 20.49
CA PRO A 11 0.10 7.27 20.17
C PRO A 11 0.35 5.92 20.85
N GLY A 12 0.85 4.95 20.08
CA GLY A 12 1.26 3.63 20.58
C GLY A 12 0.13 2.82 21.19
N GLN A 13 -1.11 2.97 20.70
CA GLN A 13 -2.28 2.25 21.23
C GLN A 13 -2.57 0.94 20.47
N PHE A 14 -2.03 0.77 19.27
CA PHE A 14 -2.39 -0.34 18.38
C PHE A 14 -1.25 -1.36 18.26
N ASP A 15 -1.54 -2.64 18.43
CA ASP A 15 -0.58 -3.72 18.16
C ASP A 15 -0.32 -3.89 16.66
N VAL A 16 -1.33 -3.61 15.83
CA VAL A 16 -1.29 -3.67 14.37
C VAL A 16 -2.01 -2.47 13.77
N VAL A 17 -1.42 -1.86 12.75
CA VAL A 17 -2.04 -0.82 11.92
C VAL A 17 -2.06 -1.28 10.46
N THR A 18 -3.18 -1.12 9.77
CA THR A 18 -3.32 -1.47 8.34
C THR A 18 -3.72 -0.23 7.55
N CYS A 19 -2.94 0.12 6.53
CA CYS A 19 -3.22 1.22 5.62
C CYS A 19 -3.23 0.68 4.18
N LEU A 20 -4.39 0.21 3.75
CA LEU A 20 -4.55 -0.59 2.52
C LEU A 20 -5.27 0.23 1.44
N GLU A 21 -4.74 0.25 0.22
CA GLU A 21 -5.33 0.92 -0.96
C GLU A 21 -5.75 2.37 -0.70
N MET A 22 -4.89 3.11 -0.01
CA MET A 22 -5.20 4.46 0.48
C MET A 22 -4.11 5.50 0.20
N LEU A 23 -2.83 5.09 0.20
CA LEU A 23 -1.69 6.02 0.13
C LEU A 23 -1.62 6.78 -1.20
N GLU A 24 -2.07 6.19 -2.31
CA GLU A 24 -2.17 6.83 -3.62
C GLU A 24 -3.25 7.93 -3.68
N HIS A 25 -4.13 8.00 -2.69
CA HIS A 25 -5.24 8.95 -2.64
C HIS A 25 -4.97 10.16 -1.74
N VAL A 26 -3.82 10.19 -1.06
CA VAL A 26 -3.45 11.30 -0.15
C VAL A 26 -2.43 12.25 -0.77
N PRO A 27 -2.43 13.53 -0.37
CA PRO A 27 -1.46 14.50 -0.88
C PRO A 27 -0.03 14.27 -0.38
N ASP A 28 0.14 13.75 0.85
CA ASP A 28 1.45 13.40 1.43
C ASP A 28 1.42 11.98 2.01
N PRO A 29 1.80 10.95 1.22
CA PRO A 29 1.89 9.57 1.70
C PRO A 29 2.87 9.41 2.88
N SER A 30 3.94 10.21 2.91
CA SER A 30 4.94 10.13 3.98
C SER A 30 4.38 10.58 5.33
N SER A 31 3.47 11.57 5.33
CA SER A 31 2.74 12.00 6.53
C SER A 31 1.93 10.85 7.13
N VAL A 32 1.15 10.16 6.30
CA VAL A 32 0.31 9.04 6.75
C VAL A 32 1.16 7.88 7.28
N ILE A 33 2.31 7.59 6.65
CA ILE A 33 3.23 6.55 7.12
C ILE A 33 3.81 6.90 8.50
N ARG A 34 4.19 8.17 8.74
CA ARG A 34 4.62 8.63 10.07
C ARG A 34 3.51 8.52 11.11
N ALA A 35 2.27 8.84 10.72
CA ALA A 35 1.12 8.66 11.59
C ALA A 35 0.91 7.20 11.97
N CYS A 36 1.03 6.27 11.02
CA CYS A 36 0.93 4.83 11.28
C CYS A 36 2.04 4.35 12.24
N HIS A 37 3.28 4.83 12.07
CA HIS A 37 4.36 4.56 13.02
C HIS A 37 4.04 5.07 14.44
N LYS A 38 3.46 6.27 14.55
CA LYS A 38 3.10 6.85 15.86
C LYS A 38 1.94 6.10 16.52
N LEU A 39 0.96 5.63 15.75
CA LEU A 39 -0.19 4.85 16.22
C LEU A 39 0.20 3.46 16.73
N VAL A 40 1.11 2.79 16.03
CA VAL A 40 1.51 1.42 16.38
C VAL A 40 2.41 1.40 17.62
N LYS A 41 2.23 0.43 18.51
CA LYS A 41 3.08 0.18 19.68
C LYS A 41 4.53 -0.09 19.27
N PRO A 42 5.53 0.22 20.12
CA PRO A 42 6.86 -0.39 19.98
C PRO A 42 6.74 -1.91 19.92
N GLY A 43 7.45 -2.56 18.99
CA GLY A 43 7.32 -3.98 18.69
C GLY A 43 6.09 -4.36 17.84
N GLY A 44 5.18 -3.42 17.56
CA GLY A 44 3.99 -3.66 16.74
C GLY A 44 4.24 -3.58 15.23
N GLN A 45 3.21 -3.93 14.46
CA GLN A 45 3.31 -4.09 13.00
C GLN A 45 2.47 -3.08 12.23
N VAL A 46 2.98 -2.65 11.07
CA VAL A 46 2.22 -1.83 10.13
C VAL A 46 2.24 -2.48 8.76
N PHE A 47 1.06 -2.68 8.20
CA PHE A 47 0.86 -3.19 6.85
C PHE A 47 0.40 -2.07 5.92
N PHE A 48 0.99 -2.03 4.73
CA PHE A 48 0.55 -1.13 3.67
C PHE A 48 0.26 -1.90 2.40
N SER A 49 -0.73 -1.49 1.61
CA SER A 49 -0.93 -2.01 0.25
C SER A 49 -1.26 -0.88 -0.73
N THR A 50 -0.81 -1.04 -1.98
CA THR A 50 -1.07 -0.09 -3.06
C THR A 50 -0.70 -0.71 -4.41
N ILE A 51 -1.03 -0.01 -5.49
CA ILE A 51 -0.70 -0.37 -6.86
C ILE A 51 0.72 0.13 -7.21
N ASN A 52 1.50 -0.74 -7.84
CA ASN A 52 2.86 -0.42 -8.27
C ASN A 52 2.85 0.52 -9.49
N ARG A 53 3.69 1.56 -9.47
CA ARG A 53 3.83 2.48 -10.61
C ARG A 53 4.78 1.94 -11.67
N ASN A 54 4.28 1.10 -12.55
CA ASN A 54 4.99 0.69 -13.76
C ASN A 54 4.05 0.42 -14.96
N PRO A 55 4.59 0.34 -16.20
CA PRO A 55 3.77 0.15 -17.39
C PRO A 55 2.93 -1.14 -17.38
N LYS A 56 3.38 -2.21 -16.71
CA LYS A 56 2.64 -3.47 -16.58
C LYS A 56 1.40 -3.28 -15.69
N ALA A 57 1.55 -2.61 -14.55
CA ALA A 57 0.44 -2.24 -13.69
C ALA A 57 -0.56 -1.32 -14.41
N TYR A 58 -0.10 -0.35 -15.20
CA TYR A 58 -0.98 0.46 -16.05
C TYR A 58 -1.77 -0.40 -17.04
N LEU A 59 -1.11 -1.31 -17.73
CA LEU A 59 -1.75 -2.20 -18.70
C LEU A 59 -2.79 -3.12 -18.03
N PHE A 60 -2.48 -3.72 -16.90
CA PHE A 60 -3.42 -4.63 -16.24
C PHE A 60 -4.55 -3.90 -15.48
N ALA A 61 -4.22 -2.89 -14.67
CA ALA A 61 -5.20 -2.18 -13.84
C ALA A 61 -6.08 -1.24 -14.66
N VAL A 62 -5.51 -0.52 -15.65
CA VAL A 62 -6.26 0.44 -16.46
C VAL A 62 -6.83 -0.25 -17.69
N ILE A 63 -5.98 -0.77 -18.57
CA ILE A 63 -6.44 -1.30 -19.86
C ILE A 63 -7.19 -2.63 -19.67
N GLY A 64 -6.67 -3.54 -18.85
CA GLY A 64 -7.31 -4.81 -18.54
C GLY A 64 -8.67 -4.63 -17.86
N ALA A 65 -8.69 -3.98 -16.69
CA ALA A 65 -9.91 -3.88 -15.88
C ALA A 65 -10.94 -2.87 -16.42
N GLU A 66 -10.53 -1.68 -16.89
CA GLU A 66 -11.48 -0.65 -17.34
C GLU A 66 -11.88 -0.82 -18.80
N TYR A 67 -10.96 -1.16 -19.70
CA TYR A 67 -11.21 -1.15 -21.15
C TYR A 67 -11.60 -2.51 -21.72
N ILE A 68 -10.97 -3.59 -21.27
CA ILE A 68 -11.22 -4.95 -21.79
C ILE A 68 -12.32 -5.64 -20.99
N LEU A 69 -12.14 -5.77 -19.67
CA LEU A 69 -13.06 -6.51 -18.80
C LEU A 69 -14.26 -5.67 -18.34
N ARG A 70 -14.21 -4.35 -18.50
CA ARG A 70 -15.25 -3.37 -18.08
C ARG A 70 -15.72 -3.56 -16.64
N LEU A 71 -14.80 -3.94 -15.75
CA LEU A 71 -15.07 -4.13 -14.33
C LEU A 71 -15.21 -2.79 -13.58
N LEU A 72 -14.61 -1.73 -14.13
CA LEU A 72 -14.60 -0.38 -13.55
C LEU A 72 -14.86 0.69 -14.62
N PRO A 73 -15.40 1.86 -14.24
CA PRO A 73 -15.54 3.00 -15.15
C PRO A 73 -14.20 3.44 -15.74
N ARG A 74 -14.24 4.06 -16.93
CA ARG A 74 -13.03 4.60 -17.55
C ARG A 74 -12.50 5.81 -16.78
N GLY A 75 -11.19 5.85 -16.59
CA GLY A 75 -10.50 6.95 -15.90
C GLY A 75 -10.55 6.83 -14.38
N THR A 76 -10.85 5.64 -13.85
CA THR A 76 -10.86 5.40 -12.40
C THR A 76 -9.44 5.43 -11.82
N HIS A 77 -8.42 5.05 -12.58
CA HIS A 77 -7.03 5.04 -12.11
C HIS A 77 -6.18 6.20 -12.66
N ASP A 78 -5.58 6.99 -11.77
CA ASP A 78 -4.53 7.97 -12.10
C ASP A 78 -3.14 7.35 -11.87
N PHE A 79 -2.53 6.89 -12.97
CA PHE A 79 -1.23 6.23 -12.97
C PHE A 79 -0.10 7.03 -12.28
N LYS A 80 -0.19 8.37 -12.27
CA LYS A 80 0.85 9.20 -11.62
C LYS A 80 0.88 9.03 -10.11
N LYS A 81 -0.24 8.64 -9.52
CA LYS A 81 -0.44 8.50 -8.07
C LYS A 81 0.00 7.15 -7.51
N PHE A 82 0.25 6.17 -8.38
CA PHE A 82 0.78 4.88 -7.95
C PHE A 82 2.15 5.04 -7.29
N ILE A 83 2.43 4.18 -6.33
CA ILE A 83 3.63 4.26 -5.49
C ILE A 83 4.51 3.06 -5.80
N ARG A 84 5.79 3.29 -6.12
CA ARG A 84 6.72 2.17 -6.31
C ARG A 84 7.08 1.54 -4.96
N PRO A 85 7.31 0.22 -4.91
CA PRO A 85 7.82 -0.45 -3.72
C PRO A 85 9.05 0.22 -3.08
N SER A 86 9.96 0.75 -3.92
CA SER A 86 11.15 1.46 -3.47
C SER A 86 10.83 2.78 -2.78
N GLU A 87 9.80 3.51 -3.24
CA GLU A 87 9.34 4.76 -2.63
C GLU A 87 8.70 4.47 -1.28
N LEU A 88 7.78 3.51 -1.23
CA LEU A 88 7.12 3.13 0.00
C LEU A 88 8.14 2.64 1.04
N GLY A 89 9.05 1.75 0.64
CA GLY A 89 10.10 1.25 1.54
C GLY A 89 11.07 2.35 2.01
N ALA A 90 11.35 3.36 1.20
CA ALA A 90 12.14 4.52 1.63
C ALA A 90 11.40 5.36 2.68
N TRP A 91 10.12 5.65 2.47
CA TRP A 91 9.30 6.40 3.42
C TRP A 91 9.07 5.63 4.73
N SER A 92 8.84 4.32 4.68
CA SER A 92 8.74 3.47 5.87
C SER A 92 10.02 3.55 6.72
N ARG A 93 11.20 3.41 6.10
CA ARG A 93 12.47 3.54 6.81
C ARG A 93 12.69 4.93 7.39
N ALA A 94 12.35 5.98 6.64
CA ALA A 94 12.43 7.36 7.12
C ALA A 94 11.49 7.64 8.31
N ALA A 95 10.36 6.92 8.39
CA ALA A 95 9.42 7.00 9.51
C ALA A 95 9.84 6.16 10.73
N GLY A 96 10.95 5.41 10.67
CA GLY A 96 11.40 4.54 11.75
C GLY A 96 10.83 3.11 11.72
N LEU A 97 10.17 2.72 10.62
CA LEU A 97 9.67 1.36 10.41
C LEU A 97 10.73 0.51 9.68
N GLU A 98 10.86 -0.74 10.11
CA GLU A 98 11.69 -1.74 9.45
C GLU A 98 10.84 -2.55 8.47
N VAL A 99 11.18 -2.53 7.18
CA VAL A 99 10.51 -3.35 6.16
C VAL A 99 10.95 -4.80 6.32
N LYS A 100 10.00 -5.71 6.55
CA LYS A 100 10.27 -7.15 6.78
C LYS A 100 9.98 -8.00 5.57
N ASP A 101 8.84 -7.76 4.91
CA ASP A 101 8.41 -8.57 3.79
C ASP A 101 7.63 -7.74 2.78
N ILE A 102 7.61 -8.22 1.55
CA ILE A 102 6.82 -7.67 0.45
C ILE A 102 6.25 -8.82 -0.39
N ILE A 103 4.96 -8.75 -0.66
CA ILE A 103 4.25 -9.74 -1.47
C ILE A 103 3.29 -9.03 -2.41
N GLY A 104 3.03 -9.59 -3.58
CA GLY A 104 2.01 -9.09 -4.51
C GLY A 104 0.79 -10.00 -4.59
N LEU A 105 -0.26 -9.47 -5.20
CA LEU A 105 -1.53 -10.16 -5.45
C LEU A 105 -1.72 -10.32 -6.96
N THR A 106 -1.57 -11.56 -7.44
CA THR A 106 -1.75 -11.91 -8.85
C THR A 106 -3.15 -12.45 -9.10
N TYR A 107 -3.71 -12.15 -10.27
CA TYR A 107 -5.01 -12.66 -10.72
C TYR A 107 -4.82 -13.59 -11.92
N ASN A 108 -5.31 -14.82 -11.81
CA ASN A 108 -5.35 -15.73 -12.94
C ASN A 108 -6.72 -15.63 -13.65
N PRO A 109 -6.78 -15.10 -14.89
CA PRO A 109 -8.06 -14.92 -15.59
C PRO A 109 -8.70 -16.23 -16.06
N LEU A 110 -7.91 -17.29 -16.25
CA LEU A 110 -8.43 -18.60 -16.68
C LEU A 110 -9.12 -19.31 -15.52
N THR A 111 -8.48 -19.35 -14.36
CA THR A 111 -9.05 -19.99 -13.16
C THR A 111 -9.93 -19.06 -12.35
N LYS A 112 -9.86 -17.74 -12.61
CA LYS A 112 -10.54 -16.66 -11.86
C LYS A 112 -10.18 -16.60 -10.38
N HIS A 113 -8.98 -17.05 -10.02
CA HIS A 113 -8.49 -17.03 -8.64
C HIS A 113 -7.43 -15.94 -8.44
N TYR A 114 -7.46 -15.32 -7.26
CA TYR A 114 -6.39 -14.48 -6.77
C TYR A 114 -5.42 -15.29 -5.92
N LYS A 115 -4.14 -14.93 -5.97
CA LYS A 115 -3.09 -15.56 -5.18
C LYS A 115 -2.06 -14.54 -4.70
N LEU A 116 -1.56 -14.76 -3.48
CA LEU A 116 -0.41 -14.03 -2.96
C LEU A 116 0.88 -14.67 -3.47
N GLU A 117 1.73 -13.89 -4.13
CA GLU A 117 2.97 -14.36 -4.75
C GLU A 117 4.07 -13.31 -4.65
N ALA A 118 5.32 -13.70 -4.87
CA ALA A 118 6.46 -12.78 -4.85
C ALA A 118 6.45 -11.75 -6.01
N ASP A 119 5.55 -11.89 -6.99
CA ASP A 119 5.39 -10.93 -8.10
C ASP A 119 4.70 -9.65 -7.59
N VAL A 120 5.49 -8.59 -7.44
CA VAL A 120 5.08 -7.26 -6.99
C VAL A 120 4.91 -6.28 -8.16
N ASP A 121 4.83 -6.77 -9.40
CA ASP A 121 4.83 -5.91 -10.59
C ASP A 121 3.52 -5.15 -10.76
N VAL A 122 2.39 -5.61 -10.24
CA VAL A 122 1.10 -4.92 -10.44
C VAL A 122 0.67 -4.19 -9.19
N ASN A 123 0.60 -4.89 -8.08
CA ASN A 123 0.26 -4.38 -6.77
C ASN A 123 1.12 -5.09 -5.74
N TYR A 124 1.14 -4.56 -4.53
CA TYR A 124 1.94 -5.15 -3.46
C TYR A 124 1.40 -4.76 -2.09
N MET A 125 1.72 -5.61 -1.13
CA MET A 125 1.55 -5.39 0.29
C MET A 125 2.92 -5.48 0.95
N ILE A 126 3.24 -4.54 1.83
CA ILE A 126 4.45 -4.60 2.65
C ILE A 126 4.08 -4.84 4.11
N GLN A 127 4.86 -5.67 4.77
CA GLN A 127 4.89 -5.80 6.21
C GLN A 127 6.05 -4.96 6.75
N THR A 128 5.77 -4.15 7.77
CA THR A 128 6.79 -3.40 8.49
C THR A 128 6.64 -3.57 9.99
N LEU A 129 7.74 -3.40 10.73
CA LEU A 129 7.77 -3.44 12.19
C LEU A 129 8.28 -2.12 12.75
N ARG A 130 7.67 -1.67 13.85
CA ARG A 130 8.26 -0.66 14.71
C ARG A 130 9.17 -1.34 15.72
N LYS A 131 10.44 -0.94 15.80
CA LYS A 131 11.36 -1.48 16.81
C LYS A 131 10.90 -1.11 18.22
N GLU A 132 11.28 -1.93 19.20
CA GLU A 132 11.06 -1.66 20.63
C GLU A 132 11.73 -0.35 21.08
#